data_AF-A0A960XHS2-F1
#
_entry.id   AF-A0A960XHS2-F1
#
_cell.length_a   1.000
_cell.length_b   1.000
_cell.length_c   1.000
_cell.angle_alpha   90.00
_cell.angle_beta   90.00
_cell.angle_gamma   90.00
#
_symmetry.space_group_name_H-M   'P 1'
#
loop_
_entity.id
_entity.type
_entity.pdbx_description
1 polymer ?
#
loop_
_entity_poly.entity_id
_entity_poly.type
_entity_poly.pdbx_seq_one_letter_code
_entity_poly.pdbx_strand_id
1 'polypeptide(L)'
;SQTSNDPFFIWENIYKGKDAHSSTFAFYGLEVTDVETLRKTLAMPAYRKIAYEATALNHMTPDDPPVFLIHPESLQDWDGQPLPADTDQSKYAHHIAFGKWFKDRYDEMGLISKLKGKEETTVAEQLAWLLRWFETSD
;
A
#
# COMPACT_ATOMS: atom_id res chain seq x y z
N SER A 1 -0.39 4.38 4.70
CA SER A 1 0.02 4.94 3.40
C SER A 1 -0.09 3.89 2.31
N GLN A 2 -0.20 4.27 1.03
CA GLN A 2 -0.23 3.28 -0.07
C GLN A 2 1.16 2.65 -0.26
N THR A 3 1.22 1.33 -0.29
CA THR A 3 2.45 0.54 -0.53
C THR A 3 2.58 0.08 -2.00
N SER A 4 1.55 0.34 -2.79
CA SER A 4 1.45 0.07 -4.22
C SER A 4 0.68 1.19 -4.90
N ASN A 5 1.17 1.65 -6.05
CA ASN A 5 0.48 2.58 -6.94
C ASN A 5 -0.01 1.89 -8.23
N ASP A 6 0.00 0.56 -8.28
CA ASP A 6 -0.57 -0.21 -9.38
C ASP A 6 -2.11 -0.25 -9.25
N PRO A 7 -2.88 0.38 -10.17
CA PRO A 7 -4.33 0.37 -10.09
C PRO A 7 -4.94 -1.03 -10.16
N PHE A 8 -4.30 -2.00 -10.83
CA PHE A 8 -4.78 -3.38 -10.89
C PHE A 8 -4.68 -4.06 -9.52
N PHE A 9 -3.54 -3.91 -8.85
CA PHE A 9 -3.39 -4.39 -7.47
C PHE A 9 -4.45 -3.77 -6.55
N ILE A 10 -4.71 -2.47 -6.69
CA ILE A 10 -5.71 -1.76 -5.87
C ILE A 10 -7.12 -2.28 -6.13
N TRP A 11 -7.52 -2.46 -7.39
CA TRP A 11 -8.85 -2.97 -7.75
C TRP A 11 -9.09 -4.40 -7.28
N GLU A 12 -8.05 -5.22 -7.27
CA GLU A 12 -8.13 -6.62 -6.86
C GLU A 12 -8.12 -6.80 -5.34
N ASN A 13 -7.30 -6.02 -4.64
CA ASN A 13 -6.94 -6.33 -3.25
C ASN A 13 -7.42 -5.30 -2.22
N ILE A 14 -7.73 -4.07 -2.65
CA ILE A 14 -8.00 -2.95 -1.73
C ILE A 14 -9.42 -2.43 -1.89
N TYR A 15 -9.90 -2.27 -3.13
CA TYR A 15 -11.16 -1.59 -3.43
C TYR A 15 -11.82 -2.17 -4.68
N LYS A 16 -13.01 -2.77 -4.53
CA LYS A 16 -13.78 -3.41 -5.63
C LYS A 16 -14.47 -2.42 -6.56
N GLY A 17 -14.21 -1.13 -6.42
CA GLY A 17 -14.96 -0.15 -7.18
C GLY A 17 -14.53 0.01 -8.62
N LYS A 18 -15.29 0.91 -9.25
CA LYS A 18 -15.23 1.26 -10.66
C LYS A 18 -14.62 2.63 -10.89
N ASP A 19 -13.87 3.11 -9.90
CA ASP A 19 -13.12 4.36 -9.92
C ASP A 19 -11.64 4.09 -9.66
N ALA A 20 -10.77 5.03 -10.02
CA ALA A 20 -9.37 5.03 -9.68
C ALA A 20 -9.06 6.25 -8.81
N HIS A 21 -8.00 6.17 -8.00
CA HIS A 21 -7.55 7.34 -7.26
C HIS A 21 -7.20 8.46 -8.26
N SER A 22 -7.67 9.69 -8.01
CA SER A 22 -7.45 10.83 -8.92
C SER A 22 -5.98 11.05 -9.32
N SER A 23 -5.03 10.77 -8.43
CA SER A 23 -3.59 10.85 -8.74
C SER A 23 -3.12 9.86 -9.82
N THR A 24 -3.86 8.78 -10.08
CA THR A 24 -3.54 7.77 -11.11
C THR A 24 -3.38 8.44 -12.47
N PHE A 25 -4.33 9.30 -12.85
CA PHE A 25 -4.32 9.97 -14.15
C PHE A 25 -3.08 10.85 -14.30
N ALA A 26 -2.78 11.68 -13.31
CA ALA A 26 -1.58 12.53 -13.32
C ALA A 26 -0.28 11.71 -13.32
N PHE A 27 -0.22 10.63 -12.54
CA PHE A 27 0.96 9.77 -12.42
C PHE A 27 1.32 9.08 -13.74
N TYR A 28 0.31 8.59 -14.47
CA TYR A 28 0.51 7.93 -15.77
C TYR A 28 0.45 8.90 -16.97
N GLY A 29 0.29 10.21 -16.73
CA GLY A 29 0.20 11.22 -17.79
C GLY A 29 -1.03 11.04 -18.68
N LEU A 30 -2.17 10.68 -18.09
CA LEU A 30 -3.43 10.41 -18.76
C LEU A 30 -4.47 11.48 -18.44
N GLU A 31 -5.36 11.74 -19.40
CA GLU A 31 -6.59 12.49 -19.15
C GLU A 31 -7.56 11.66 -18.29
N VAL A 32 -8.39 12.35 -17.49
CA VAL A 32 -9.43 11.68 -16.70
C VAL A 32 -10.42 11.00 -17.64
N THR A 33 -10.64 9.70 -17.41
CA THR A 33 -11.52 8.86 -18.21
C THR A 33 -12.21 7.81 -17.32
N ASP A 34 -13.18 7.10 -17.87
CA ASP A 34 -13.85 6.01 -17.15
C ASP A 34 -12.88 4.84 -16.89
N VAL A 35 -13.18 4.03 -15.86
CA VAL A 35 -12.30 2.94 -15.46
C VAL A 35 -12.18 1.82 -16.48
N GLU A 36 -13.17 1.61 -17.35
CA GLU A 36 -13.04 0.60 -18.40
C GLU A 36 -11.98 1.02 -19.43
N THR A 37 -12.04 2.27 -19.88
CA THR A 37 -11.03 2.88 -20.75
C THR A 37 -9.67 2.92 -20.05
N LEU A 38 -9.62 3.35 -18.79
CA LEU A 38 -8.38 3.38 -18.01
C LEU A 38 -7.74 1.99 -17.89
N ARG A 39 -8.52 0.95 -17.60
CA ARG A 39 -8.03 -0.44 -17.52
C ARG A 39 -7.40 -0.90 -18.83
N LYS A 40 -8.06 -0.63 -19.96
CA LYS A 40 -7.53 -0.99 -21.30
C LYS A 40 -6.21 -0.28 -21.58
N THR A 41 -6.13 1.02 -21.28
CA THR A 41 -4.90 1.81 -21.45
C THR A 41 -3.78 1.29 -20.55
N LEU A 42 -4.04 1.13 -19.25
CA LEU A 42 -3.03 0.70 -18.29
C LEU A 42 -2.62 -0.77 -18.47
N ALA A 43 -3.38 -1.58 -19.21
CA ALA A 43 -2.98 -2.94 -19.59
C ALA A 43 -1.86 -2.98 -20.64
N MET A 44 -1.57 -1.87 -21.33
CA MET A 44 -0.49 -1.84 -22.33
C MET A 44 0.88 -2.03 -21.65
N PRO A 45 1.84 -2.72 -22.31
CA PRO A 45 3.13 -3.06 -21.69
C PRO A 45 3.91 -1.88 -21.11
N ALA A 46 3.86 -0.71 -21.76
CA ALA A 46 4.54 0.49 -21.29
C ALA A 46 4.00 0.96 -19.92
N TYR A 47 2.67 0.99 -19.74
CA TYR A 47 2.05 1.38 -18.48
C TYR A 47 2.17 0.29 -17.42
N ARG A 48 2.08 -0.99 -17.79
CA ARG A 48 2.34 -2.10 -16.85
C ARG A 48 3.76 -2.05 -16.29
N LYS A 49 4.75 -1.68 -17.10
CA LYS A 49 6.12 -1.45 -16.61
C LYS A 49 6.16 -0.32 -15.59
N ILE A 50 5.53 0.82 -15.88
CA ILE A 50 5.46 1.94 -14.92
C ILE A 50 4.77 1.50 -13.62
N ALA A 51 3.66 0.76 -13.70
CA ALA A 51 2.93 0.27 -12.54
C ALA A 51 3.76 -0.69 -11.68
N TYR A 52 4.57 -1.54 -12.32
CA TYR A 52 5.50 -2.43 -11.64
C TYR A 52 6.54 -1.63 -10.86
N GLU A 53 7.22 -0.68 -11.52
CA GLU A 53 8.26 0.18 -10.92
C GLU A 53 7.71 1.11 -9.83
N ALA A 54 6.44 1.50 -9.93
CA ALA A 54 5.77 2.37 -8.96
C ALA A 54 5.29 1.65 -7.69
N THR A 55 5.53 0.35 -7.59
CA THR A 55 5.01 -0.51 -6.53
C THR A 55 6.16 -1.04 -5.67
N ALA A 56 6.30 -0.51 -4.45
CA ALA A 56 7.40 -0.87 -3.55
C ALA A 56 7.48 -2.37 -3.25
N LEU A 57 6.34 -3.09 -3.23
CA LEU A 57 6.27 -4.55 -3.05
C LEU A 57 7.17 -5.33 -4.04
N ASN A 58 7.39 -4.80 -5.25
CA ASN A 58 8.16 -5.46 -6.29
C ASN A 58 9.69 -5.31 -6.13
N HIS A 59 10.14 -4.37 -5.29
CA HIS A 59 11.54 -4.00 -5.16
C HIS A 59 12.15 -4.37 -3.81
N MET A 60 11.43 -5.13 -2.99
CA MET A 60 11.92 -5.57 -1.69
C MET A 60 13.11 -6.51 -1.83
N THR A 61 14.11 -6.33 -0.96
CA THR A 61 15.32 -7.16 -0.93
C THR A 61 15.58 -7.71 0.47
N PRO A 62 16.32 -8.84 0.61
CA PRO A 62 16.66 -9.39 1.94
C PRO A 62 17.49 -8.45 2.83
N ASP A 63 18.09 -7.40 2.26
CA ASP A 63 18.88 -6.40 2.98
C ASP A 63 18.04 -5.16 3.39
N ASP A 64 16.73 -5.17 3.11
CA ASP A 64 15.86 -4.06 3.48
C ASP A 64 15.79 -3.88 5.00
N PRO A 65 15.74 -2.63 5.49
CA PRO A 65 15.68 -2.37 6.92
C PRO A 65 14.34 -2.80 7.51
N PRO A 66 14.28 -3.04 8.83
CA PRO A 66 13.01 -3.22 9.52
C PRO A 66 12.04 -2.06 9.22
N VAL A 67 10.74 -2.34 9.11
CA VAL A 67 9.70 -1.31 8.94
C VAL A 67 8.68 -1.27 10.08
N PHE A 68 8.24 -0.06 10.41
CA PHE A 68 7.06 0.17 11.26
C PHE A 68 5.99 0.87 10.42
N LEU A 69 4.93 0.14 10.09
CA LEU A 69 3.81 0.60 9.28
C LEU A 69 2.67 1.07 10.18
N ILE A 70 2.20 2.28 9.95
CA ILE A 70 1.07 2.88 10.67
C ILE A 70 -0.02 3.22 9.66
N HIS A 71 -1.24 2.76 9.93
CA HIS A 71 -2.42 3.03 9.12
C HIS A 71 -3.56 3.59 9.97
N PRO A 72 -4.53 4.33 9.39
CA PRO A 72 -5.64 4.88 10.17
C PRO A 72 -6.50 3.82 10.86
N GLU A 73 -6.68 2.67 10.21
CA GLU A 73 -7.52 1.56 10.67
C GLU A 73 -6.68 0.48 11.38
N SER A 74 -7.29 -0.30 12.27
CA SER A 74 -6.68 -1.50 12.82
C SER A 74 -6.80 -2.68 11.84
N LEU A 75 -5.82 -3.58 11.85
CA LEU A 75 -5.88 -4.83 11.11
C LEU A 75 -7.01 -5.74 11.63
N GLN A 76 -7.32 -5.69 12.92
CA GLN A 76 -8.35 -6.56 13.53
C GLN A 76 -9.77 -6.18 13.10
N ASP A 77 -9.96 -4.94 12.63
CA ASP A 77 -11.25 -4.44 12.15
C ASP A 77 -11.49 -4.78 10.68
N TRP A 78 -10.46 -5.29 9.98
CA TRP A 78 -10.55 -5.68 8.57
C TRP A 78 -10.94 -7.15 8.43
N ASP A 79 -11.95 -7.41 7.61
CA ASP A 79 -12.48 -8.75 7.29
C ASP A 79 -11.65 -9.53 6.25
N GLY A 80 -10.53 -8.96 5.80
CA GLY A 80 -9.67 -9.53 4.76
C GLY A 80 -10.22 -9.34 3.33
N GLN A 81 -11.32 -8.60 3.14
CA GLN A 81 -11.91 -8.36 1.83
C GLN A 81 -11.61 -6.94 1.31
N PRO A 82 -11.48 -6.76 -0.01
CA PRO A 82 -11.43 -5.41 -0.59
C PRO A 82 -12.69 -4.62 -0.26
N LEU A 83 -12.53 -3.31 -0.06
CA LEU A 83 -13.62 -2.39 0.26
C LEU A 83 -14.72 -2.35 -0.82
N PRO A 84 -15.98 -2.07 -0.45
CA PRO A 84 -17.10 -1.91 -1.37
C PRO A 84 -16.88 -0.81 -2.42
N ALA A 85 -17.57 -0.93 -3.55
CA ALA A 85 -17.42 -0.03 -4.71
C ALA A 85 -17.84 1.42 -4.47
N ASP A 86 -18.72 1.66 -3.49
CA ASP A 86 -19.21 2.98 -3.07
C ASP A 86 -18.33 3.63 -2.00
N THR A 87 -17.20 3.02 -1.64
CA THR A 87 -16.27 3.57 -0.67
C THR A 87 -15.58 4.82 -1.18
N ASP A 88 -15.59 5.89 -0.38
CA ASP A 88 -14.89 7.14 -0.66
C ASP A 88 -13.40 6.94 -0.92
N GLN A 89 -12.87 7.73 -1.86
CA GLN A 89 -11.44 7.70 -2.22
C GLN A 89 -10.51 7.92 -1.02
N SER A 90 -10.85 8.85 -0.13
CA SER A 90 -10.05 9.14 1.07
C SER A 90 -9.91 7.92 1.99
N LYS A 91 -10.91 7.03 1.99
CA LYS A 91 -10.92 5.83 2.82
C LYS A 91 -10.08 4.72 2.19
N TYR A 92 -10.32 4.37 0.92
CA TYR A 92 -9.56 3.27 0.32
C TYR A 92 -8.08 3.61 0.11
N ALA A 93 -7.73 4.89 -0.09
CA ALA A 93 -6.34 5.31 -0.30
C ALA A 93 -5.44 5.10 0.92
N HIS A 94 -6.01 4.97 2.11
CA HIS A 94 -5.26 4.76 3.35
C HIS A 94 -5.56 3.43 4.03
N HIS A 95 -6.33 2.56 3.37
CA HIS A 95 -6.82 1.30 3.92
C HIS A 95 -5.69 0.40 4.45
N ILE A 96 -5.96 -0.30 5.57
CA ILE A 96 -4.97 -1.15 6.25
C ILE A 96 -4.45 -2.30 5.38
N ALA A 97 -5.22 -2.76 4.39
CA ALA A 97 -4.83 -3.84 3.48
C ALA A 97 -3.48 -3.59 2.78
N PHE A 98 -3.17 -2.33 2.42
CA PHE A 98 -1.84 -1.99 1.87
C PHE A 98 -0.70 -2.38 2.82
N GLY A 99 -0.87 -2.08 4.11
CA GLY A 99 0.09 -2.45 5.14
C GLY A 99 0.17 -3.95 5.36
N LYS A 100 -0.95 -4.66 5.29
CA LYS A 100 -0.98 -6.13 5.40
C LYS A 100 -0.20 -6.81 4.27
N TRP A 101 -0.48 -6.46 3.01
CA TRP A 101 0.21 -7.03 1.85
C TRP A 101 1.72 -6.77 1.90
N PHE A 102 2.12 -5.57 2.33
CA PHE A 102 3.54 -5.25 2.54
C PHE A 102 4.16 -6.10 3.65
N LYS A 103 3.47 -6.20 4.80
CA LYS A 103 3.94 -7.01 5.92
C LYS A 103 4.08 -8.48 5.54
N ASP A 104 3.11 -9.07 4.84
CA ASP A 104 3.16 -10.47 4.43
C ASP A 104 4.38 -10.74 3.56
N ARG A 105 4.66 -9.86 2.59
CA ARG A 105 5.83 -9.98 1.74
C ARG A 105 7.15 -9.85 2.52
N TYR A 106 7.21 -8.96 3.51
CA TYR A 106 8.35 -8.86 4.44
C TYR A 106 8.53 -10.14 5.24
N ASP A 107 7.45 -10.66 5.82
CA ASP A 107 7.47 -11.86 6.65
C ASP A 107 7.91 -13.09 5.84
N GLU A 108 7.46 -13.22 4.58
CA GLU A 108 7.91 -14.27 3.64
C GLU A 108 9.42 -14.23 3.36
N MET A 109 10.03 -13.04 3.40
CA MET A 109 11.46 -12.84 3.19
C MET A 109 12.27 -12.98 4.49
N GLY A 110 11.61 -13.21 5.62
CA GLY A 110 12.25 -13.24 6.94
C GLY A 110 12.65 -11.85 7.44
N LEU A 111 12.12 -10.78 6.84
CA LEU A 111 12.36 -9.40 7.25
C LEU A 111 11.44 -8.99 8.40
N ILE A 112 11.80 -7.91 9.08
CA ILE A 112 11.09 -7.46 10.27
C ILE A 112 10.12 -6.35 9.91
N SER A 113 8.83 -6.62 10.07
CA SER A 113 7.76 -5.63 9.86
C SER A 113 6.80 -5.62 11.04
N LYS A 114 6.50 -4.42 11.55
CA LYS A 114 5.45 -4.18 12.54
C LYS A 114 4.34 -3.34 11.91
N LEU A 115 3.12 -3.87 11.91
CA LEU A 115 1.93 -3.17 11.39
C LEU A 115 1.01 -2.81 12.56
N LYS A 116 0.57 -1.55 12.61
CA LYS A 116 -0.32 -1.03 13.64
C LYS A 116 -1.37 -0.08 13.05
N GLY A 117 -2.58 -0.15 13.60
CA GLY A 117 -3.53 0.94 13.49
C GLY A 117 -3.07 2.15 14.30
N LYS A 118 -3.49 3.35 13.89
CA LYS A 118 -3.06 4.63 14.47
C LYS A 118 -3.34 4.70 15.97
N GLU A 119 -4.50 4.21 16.38
CA GLU A 119 -4.93 4.22 17.79
C GLU A 119 -4.30 3.07 18.61
N GLU A 120 -3.51 2.19 17.99
CA GLU A 120 -2.90 1.00 18.62
C GLU A 120 -1.42 1.17 18.96
N THR A 121 -0.89 2.38 18.76
CA THR A 121 0.50 2.71 19.03
C THR A 121 0.60 4.14 19.55
N THR A 122 1.59 4.39 20.39
CA THR A 122 1.94 5.75 20.83
C THR A 122 3.20 6.24 20.12
N VAL A 123 3.45 7.55 20.11
CA VAL A 123 4.74 8.11 19.63
C VAL A 123 5.91 7.53 20.41
N ALA A 124 5.77 7.34 21.73
CA ALA A 124 6.81 6.73 22.56
C ALA A 124 7.12 5.29 22.13
N GLU A 125 6.10 4.49 21.78
CA GLU A 125 6.31 3.13 21.26
C GLU A 125 6.98 3.12 19.88
N GLN A 126 6.59 4.04 18.99
CA GLN A 126 7.20 4.20 17.67
C GLN A 126 8.70 4.54 17.81
N LEU A 127 9.02 5.52 18.66
CA LEU A 127 10.40 5.91 18.95
C LEU A 127 11.18 4.75 19.57
N ALA A 128 10.65 4.08 20.58
CA ALA A 128 11.33 2.94 21.21
C ALA A 128 11.62 1.80 20.22
N TRP A 129 10.73 1.57 19.25
CA TRP A 129 10.98 0.60 18.19
C TRP A 129 12.05 1.08 17.22
N LEU A 130 12.03 2.34 16.80
CA LEU A 130 13.05 2.91 15.91
C LEU A 130 14.44 2.84 16.56
N LEU A 131 14.56 3.27 17.82
CA LEU A 131 15.84 3.25 18.55
C LEU A 131 16.40 1.84 18.66
N ARG A 132 15.56 0.82 18.89
CA ARG A 132 16.00 -0.59 18.92
C ARG A 132 16.72 -1.04 17.63
N TRP A 133 16.31 -0.52 16.48
CA TRP A 133 16.81 -0.97 15.17
C TRP A 133 17.85 -0.04 14.55
N PHE A 134 17.82 1.25 14.91
CA PHE A 134 18.61 2.29 14.25
C PHE A 134 19.59 3.01 15.18
N GLU A 135 19.56 2.77 16.50
CA GLU A 135 20.73 3.10 17.33
C GLU A 135 21.81 2.04 17.10
N THR A 136 22.75 2.36 16.22
CA THR A 136 24.03 1.67 16.18
C THR A 136 24.80 2.00 17.45
N SER A 137 25.34 0.95 18.09
CA SER A 137 26.42 1.08 19.06
C SER A 137 27.53 1.99 18.52
N ASP A 138 28.00 2.90 19.38
CA ASP A 138 29.18 3.75 19.16
C ASP A 138 30.42 2.94 18.71
#